data_AF-A0A9Q9I4L8-F1
#
_entry.id   AF-A0A9Q9I4L8-F1
#
_cell.length_a   1.000
_cell.length_b   1.000
_cell.length_c   1.000
_cell.angle_alpha   90.00
_cell.angle_beta   90.00
_cell.angle_gamma   90.00
#
_symmetry.space_group_name_H-M   'P 1'
#
loop_
_entity.id
_entity.type
_entity.pdbx_description
1 polymer ?
#
loop_
_entity_poly.entity_id
_entity_poly.type
_entity_poly.pdbx_seq_one_letter_code
_entity_poly.pdbx_strand_id
1 'polypeptide(L)'
;MFAGRYLWWMLIGIGIFMFATLSLDYITWLTIQLSGCGDMAGTCEPVLRLISGVLKPACIWAAIGILFMATLLRLHTLSLIWLWGPIVAIWFIASTPILFFLAADARALTQLDTLAALPIASLFLAAFVAYLVIVIEDGDTHPLAASVPLRLTLRLTAVYGALAGVAFMPELSRIAGTLLDMPALSVVIALAQPYLQTVLTFGTGSMAPTYAVLATFIAALAASLLPHAAVPQPSRSTIMLRRSRR
;
A
#
# COMPACT_ATOMS: atom_id res chain seq x y z
N MET A 1 -12.58 -13.39 16.35
CA MET A 1 -13.76 -12.94 15.54
C MET A 1 -13.48 -11.81 14.53
N PHE A 2 -12.35 -11.07 14.58
CA PHE A 2 -12.08 -9.95 13.65
C PHE A 2 -11.31 -10.33 12.37
N ALA A 3 -10.61 -11.47 12.37
CA ALA A 3 -9.87 -12.03 11.22
C ALA A 3 -10.72 -12.08 9.94
N GLY A 4 -11.91 -12.69 10.01
CA GLY A 4 -12.83 -12.78 8.87
C GLY A 4 -13.39 -11.45 8.38
N ARG A 5 -13.53 -10.43 9.26
CA ARG A 5 -14.04 -9.11 8.86
C ARG A 5 -13.04 -8.34 8.02
N TYR A 6 -11.75 -8.40 8.34
CA TYR A 6 -10.72 -7.73 7.54
C TYR A 6 -10.61 -8.34 6.13
N LEU A 7 -10.54 -9.67 6.04
CA LEU A 7 -10.50 -10.35 4.74
C LEU A 7 -11.73 -10.01 3.89
N TRP A 8 -12.92 -9.98 4.52
CA TRP A 8 -14.15 -9.60 3.85
C TRP A 8 -14.11 -8.17 3.29
N TRP A 9 -13.64 -7.19 4.07
CA TRP A 9 -13.49 -5.81 3.58
C TRP A 9 -12.43 -5.69 2.48
N MET A 10 -11.34 -6.44 2.56
CA MET A 10 -10.31 -6.49 1.51
C MET A 10 -10.88 -7.07 0.21
N LEU A 11 -11.62 -8.18 0.30
CA LEU A 11 -12.28 -8.79 -0.86
C LEU A 11 -13.35 -7.86 -1.47
N ILE A 12 -14.09 -7.13 -0.65
CA ILE A 12 -15.02 -6.11 -1.14
C ILE A 12 -14.28 -4.99 -1.87
N GLY A 13 -13.21 -4.45 -1.28
CA GLY A 13 -12.42 -3.39 -1.91
C GLY A 13 -11.84 -3.84 -3.25
N ILE A 14 -11.24 -5.03 -3.31
CA ILE A 14 -10.71 -5.64 -4.53
C ILE A 14 -11.84 -5.90 -5.54
N GLY A 15 -12.99 -6.42 -5.09
CA GLY A 15 -14.14 -6.69 -5.94
C GLY A 15 -14.72 -5.42 -6.57
N ILE A 16 -14.87 -4.34 -5.80
CA ILE A 16 -15.30 -3.04 -6.31
C ILE A 16 -14.28 -2.50 -7.32
N PHE A 17 -12.98 -2.64 -7.03
CA PHE A 17 -11.92 -2.25 -7.96
C PHE A 17 -12.05 -3.02 -9.28
N MET A 18 -12.09 -4.36 -9.23
CA MET A 18 -12.22 -5.20 -10.43
C MET A 18 -13.52 -4.95 -11.21
N PHE A 19 -14.63 -4.70 -10.51
CA PHE A 19 -15.89 -4.32 -11.15
C PHE A 19 -15.76 -2.98 -11.87
N ALA A 20 -15.15 -1.99 -11.23
CA ALA A 20 -14.95 -0.68 -11.82
C ALA A 20 -13.98 -0.70 -13.02
N THR A 21 -12.96 -1.56 -12.98
CA THR A 21 -11.98 -1.68 -14.07
C THR A 21 -12.54 -2.46 -15.26
N LEU A 22 -13.22 -3.59 -15.03
CA LEU A 22 -13.63 -4.50 -16.11
C LEU A 22 -15.08 -4.29 -16.54
N SER A 23 -16.01 -4.19 -15.59
CA SER A 23 -17.44 -4.19 -15.87
C SER A 23 -17.92 -2.83 -16.38
N LEU A 24 -17.42 -1.72 -15.84
CA LEU A 24 -17.82 -0.39 -16.30
C LEU A 24 -17.39 -0.12 -17.75
N ASP A 25 -16.24 -0.64 -18.19
CA ASP A 25 -15.81 -0.51 -19.60
C ASP A 25 -16.73 -1.29 -20.53
N TYR A 26 -17.13 -2.50 -20.15
CA TYR A 26 -18.12 -3.29 -20.88
C TYR A 26 -19.50 -2.63 -20.91
N ILE A 27 -19.95 -2.08 -19.77
CA ILE A 27 -21.23 -1.36 -19.68
C ILE A 27 -21.19 -0.11 -20.56
N THR A 28 -20.08 0.64 -20.55
CA THR A 28 -19.89 1.82 -21.40
C THR A 28 -19.98 1.43 -22.88
N TRP A 29 -19.26 0.39 -23.29
CA TRP A 29 -19.30 -0.13 -24.65
C TRP A 29 -20.72 -0.58 -25.06
N LEU A 30 -21.40 -1.35 -24.21
CA LEU A 30 -22.76 -1.83 -24.46
C LEU A 30 -23.78 -0.67 -24.56
N THR A 31 -23.62 0.36 -23.72
CA THR A 31 -24.47 1.55 -23.73
C THR A 31 -24.32 2.32 -25.04
N ILE A 32 -23.10 2.44 -25.57
CA ILE A 32 -22.84 3.09 -26.86
C ILE A 32 -23.51 2.31 -28.00
N GLN A 33 -23.39 0.98 -27.99
CA GLN A 33 -23.99 0.13 -29.02
C GLN A 33 -25.53 0.15 -29.00
N LEU A 34 -26.15 0.07 -27.80
CA LEU A 34 -27.61 0.06 -27.67
C LEU A 34 -28.26 1.41 -27.94
N SER A 35 -27.56 2.51 -27.67
CA SER A 35 -28.09 3.87 -27.88
C SER A 35 -27.99 4.34 -29.34
N GLY A 36 -27.32 3.60 -30.23
CA GLY A 36 -27.07 4.00 -31.62
C GLY A 36 -26.25 5.30 -31.73
N CYS A 37 -25.64 5.70 -30.63
CA CYS A 37 -25.08 7.01 -30.47
C CYS A 37 -23.73 7.16 -31.20
N GLY A 38 -23.07 6.04 -31.52
CA GLY A 38 -21.85 6.01 -32.33
C GLY A 38 -22.03 6.54 -33.76
N ASP A 39 -23.27 6.61 -34.27
CA ASP A 39 -23.58 7.03 -35.63
C ASP A 39 -23.71 8.57 -35.78
N MET A 40 -23.73 9.31 -34.65
CA MET A 40 -23.87 10.77 -34.63
C MET A 40 -22.72 11.39 -33.83
N ALA A 41 -21.95 12.29 -34.44
CA ALA A 41 -20.80 12.90 -33.78
C ALA A 41 -21.22 13.76 -32.57
N GLY A 42 -20.69 13.44 -31.39
CA GLY A 42 -20.82 14.25 -30.16
C GLY A 42 -22.03 13.94 -29.27
N THR A 43 -22.98 13.10 -29.69
CA THR A 43 -24.13 12.70 -28.85
C THR A 43 -23.73 11.77 -27.69
N CYS A 44 -22.58 11.09 -27.79
CA CYS A 44 -22.13 10.14 -26.76
C CYS A 44 -21.32 10.80 -25.66
N GLU A 45 -20.85 12.02 -25.91
CA GLU A 45 -20.01 12.79 -25.00
C GLU A 45 -20.60 12.90 -23.58
N PRO A 46 -21.90 13.23 -23.35
CA PRO A 46 -22.44 13.30 -22.00
C PRO A 46 -22.44 11.95 -21.26
N VAL A 47 -22.74 10.85 -21.96
CA VAL A 47 -22.75 9.50 -21.39
C VAL A 47 -21.33 9.03 -21.09
N LEU A 48 -20.40 9.26 -22.02
CA LEU A 48 -19.00 8.94 -21.86
C LEU A 48 -18.38 9.71 -20.69
N ARG A 49 -18.66 11.01 -20.58
CA ARG A 49 -18.19 11.87 -19.50
C ARG A 49 -18.74 11.48 -18.14
N LEU A 50 -20.00 11.05 -18.07
CA LEU A 50 -20.60 10.56 -16.82
C LEU A 50 -19.96 9.24 -16.37
N ILE A 51 -19.85 8.25 -17.26
CA ILE A 51 -19.36 6.93 -16.87
C ILE A 51 -17.85 6.93 -16.67
N SER A 52 -17.08 7.39 -17.66
CA SER A 52 -15.61 7.38 -17.62
C SER A 52 -15.03 8.52 -16.78
N GLY A 53 -15.70 9.68 -16.75
CA GLY A 53 -15.20 10.87 -16.06
C GLY A 53 -15.64 11.01 -14.60
N VAL A 54 -16.75 10.37 -14.19
CA VAL A 54 -17.29 10.51 -12.82
C VAL A 54 -17.48 9.16 -12.14
N LEU A 55 -18.27 8.25 -12.72
CA LEU A 55 -18.64 6.99 -12.06
C LEU A 55 -17.42 6.08 -11.83
N LYS A 56 -16.65 5.82 -12.89
CA LYS A 56 -15.44 4.99 -12.83
C LYS A 56 -14.42 5.51 -11.80
N PRO A 57 -13.99 6.79 -11.85
CA PRO A 57 -13.07 7.32 -10.83
C PRO A 57 -13.66 7.33 -9.42
N ALA A 58 -14.97 7.56 -9.26
CA ALA A 58 -15.61 7.48 -7.94
C ALA A 58 -15.56 6.06 -7.36
N CYS A 59 -15.86 5.03 -8.16
CA CYS A 59 -15.75 3.64 -7.72
C CYS A 59 -14.32 3.24 -7.37
N ILE A 60 -13.33 3.70 -8.15
CA ILE A 60 -11.91 3.46 -7.86
C ILE A 60 -11.51 4.13 -6.55
N TRP A 61 -11.88 5.40 -6.33
CA TRP A 61 -11.64 6.10 -5.06
C TRP A 61 -12.31 5.39 -3.89
N ALA A 62 -13.54 4.92 -4.04
CA ALA A 62 -14.23 4.15 -3.01
C ALA A 62 -13.49 2.84 -2.68
N ALA A 63 -13.05 2.10 -3.70
CA ALA A 63 -12.27 0.87 -3.52
C ALA A 63 -10.96 1.14 -2.77
N ILE A 64 -10.20 2.15 -3.21
CA ILE A 64 -8.95 2.57 -2.55
C ILE A 64 -9.23 2.97 -1.09
N GLY A 65 -10.29 3.75 -0.85
CA GLY A 65 -10.70 4.17 0.49
C GLY A 65 -11.03 3.00 1.40
N ILE A 66 -11.78 2.00 0.90
CA ILE A 66 -12.12 0.79 1.66
C ILE A 66 -10.86 -0.01 2.01
N LEU A 67 -9.97 -0.23 1.03
CA LEU A 67 -8.70 -0.96 1.25
C LEU A 67 -7.81 -0.24 2.27
N PHE A 68 -7.70 1.08 2.16
CA PHE A 68 -6.93 1.90 3.09
C PHE A 68 -7.51 1.84 4.51
N MET A 69 -8.82 2.04 4.65
CA MET A 69 -9.51 2.01 5.95
C MET A 69 -9.45 0.63 6.59
N ALA A 70 -9.61 -0.44 5.82
CA ALA A 70 -9.44 -1.81 6.30
C ALA A 70 -8.03 -2.04 6.84
N THR A 71 -7.01 -1.58 6.11
CA THR A 71 -5.60 -1.68 6.51
C THR A 71 -5.32 -0.90 7.79
N LEU A 72 -5.80 0.35 7.90
CA LEU A 72 -5.64 1.15 9.12
C LEU A 72 -6.36 0.54 10.32
N LEU A 73 -7.58 0.04 10.14
CA LEU A 73 -8.34 -0.60 11.21
C LEU A 73 -7.60 -1.84 11.72
N ARG A 74 -7.00 -2.62 10.82
CA ARG A 74 -6.15 -3.76 11.18
C ARG A 74 -4.92 -3.31 11.96
N LEU A 75 -4.21 -2.30 11.49
CA LEU A 75 -3.05 -1.73 12.20
C LEU A 75 -3.42 -1.21 13.58
N HIS A 76 -4.60 -0.59 13.73
CA HIS A 76 -5.13 -0.17 15.02
C HIS A 76 -5.36 -1.36 15.95
N THR A 77 -5.97 -2.44 15.46
CA THR A 77 -6.22 -3.64 16.27
C THR A 77 -4.93 -4.32 16.74
N LEU A 78 -3.85 -4.18 15.97
CA LEU A 78 -2.52 -4.68 16.34
C LEU A 78 -1.72 -3.69 17.18
N SER A 79 -2.27 -2.52 17.51
CA SER A 79 -1.57 -1.41 18.20
C SER A 79 -0.31 -0.91 17.47
N LEU A 80 -0.21 -1.16 16.16
CA LEU A 80 0.93 -0.76 15.31
C LEU A 80 0.68 0.56 14.54
N ILE A 81 -0.52 1.14 14.66
CA ILE A 81 -0.98 2.27 13.85
C ILE A 81 -0.09 3.51 13.94
N TRP A 82 0.54 3.77 15.08
CA TRP A 82 1.30 5.00 15.29
C TRP A 82 2.57 5.06 14.43
N LEU A 83 3.22 3.91 14.20
CA LEU A 83 4.42 3.83 13.38
C LEU A 83 4.09 3.46 11.92
N TRP A 84 3.21 2.47 11.74
CA TRP A 84 2.93 1.90 10.42
C TRP A 84 1.83 2.65 9.67
N GLY A 85 0.94 3.35 10.35
CA GLY A 85 -0.13 4.13 9.73
C GLY A 85 0.39 5.19 8.75
N PRO A 86 1.33 6.07 9.16
CA PRO A 86 1.92 7.05 8.25
C PRO A 86 2.66 6.43 7.07
N ILE A 87 3.43 5.36 7.31
CA ILE A 87 4.18 4.63 6.27
C ILE A 87 3.22 4.06 5.23
N VAL A 88 2.17 3.37 5.67
CA VAL A 88 1.16 2.78 4.80
C VAL A 88 0.38 3.86 4.04
N ALA A 89 0.06 4.98 4.68
CA ALA A 89 -0.57 6.12 4.00
C ALA A 89 0.29 6.65 2.86
N ILE A 90 1.59 6.83 3.08
CA ILE A 90 2.54 7.23 2.03
C ILE A 90 2.55 6.22 0.89
N TRP A 91 2.59 4.92 1.20
CA TRP A 91 2.57 3.88 0.16
C TRP A 91 1.26 3.86 -0.63
N PHE A 92 0.11 4.03 0.01
CA PHE A 92 -1.18 4.13 -0.67
C PHE A 92 -1.25 5.35 -1.59
N ILE A 93 -0.85 6.52 -1.11
CA ILE A 93 -0.82 7.76 -1.89
C ILE A 93 0.11 7.60 -3.10
N ALA A 94 1.33 7.10 -2.89
CA ALA A 94 2.29 6.86 -3.96
C ALA A 94 1.82 5.79 -4.96
N SER A 95 0.96 4.86 -4.54
CA SER A 95 0.39 3.81 -5.40
C SER A 95 -0.90 4.26 -6.11
N THR A 96 -1.49 5.40 -5.74
CA THR A 96 -2.76 5.85 -6.31
C THR A 96 -2.70 6.05 -7.83
N PRO A 97 -1.66 6.71 -8.41
CA PRO A 97 -1.58 6.90 -9.86
C PRO A 97 -1.57 5.60 -10.66
N ILE A 98 -0.84 4.58 -10.18
CA ILE A 98 -0.78 3.29 -10.87
C ILE A 98 -2.12 2.54 -10.75
N LEU A 99 -2.81 2.63 -9.61
CA LEU A 99 -4.14 2.04 -9.45
C LEU A 99 -5.17 2.67 -10.40
N PHE A 100 -5.12 3.99 -10.59
CA PHE A 100 -5.92 4.68 -11.60
C PHE A 100 -5.53 4.30 -13.02
N PHE A 101 -4.25 4.14 -13.30
CA PHE A 101 -3.76 3.71 -14.61
C PHE A 101 -4.22 2.29 -14.96
N LEU A 102 -4.08 1.33 -14.04
CA LEU A 102 -4.61 -0.04 -14.20
C LEU A 102 -6.13 -0.03 -14.40
N ALA A 103 -6.82 0.89 -13.76
CA ALA A 103 -8.25 1.00 -13.92
C ALA A 103 -8.65 1.62 -15.25
N ALA A 104 -7.87 2.57 -15.78
CA ALA A 104 -8.10 3.17 -17.09
C ALA A 104 -7.87 2.17 -18.22
N ASP A 105 -6.84 1.33 -18.11
CA ASP A 105 -6.55 0.28 -19.10
C ASP A 105 -6.21 -1.04 -18.41
N ALA A 106 -7.20 -1.91 -18.27
CA ALA A 106 -7.00 -3.24 -17.68
C ALA A 106 -6.04 -4.12 -18.51
N ARG A 107 -5.86 -3.85 -19.82
CA ARG A 107 -4.92 -4.60 -20.66
C ARG A 107 -3.46 -4.26 -20.36
N ALA A 108 -3.22 -3.11 -19.70
CA ALA A 108 -1.90 -2.74 -19.22
C ALA A 108 -1.30 -3.77 -18.26
N LEU A 109 -2.11 -4.57 -17.55
CA LEU A 109 -1.63 -5.66 -16.69
C LEU A 109 -0.92 -6.80 -17.47
N THR A 110 -1.22 -6.96 -18.76
CA THR A 110 -0.66 -8.03 -19.60
C THR A 110 0.62 -7.62 -20.31
N GLN A 111 0.96 -6.33 -20.31
CA GLN A 111 2.19 -5.84 -20.89
C GLN A 111 3.33 -5.91 -19.86
N LEU A 112 4.43 -6.53 -20.28
CA LEU A 112 5.63 -6.69 -19.46
C LEU A 112 6.25 -5.34 -19.08
N ASP A 113 6.12 -4.35 -19.96
CA ASP A 113 6.64 -2.98 -19.78
C ASP A 113 5.95 -2.25 -18.63
N THR A 114 4.66 -2.48 -18.44
CA THR A 114 3.87 -1.89 -17.35
C THR A 114 4.13 -2.57 -16.02
N LEU A 115 4.45 -3.88 -16.03
CA LEU A 115 4.96 -4.57 -14.84
C LEU A 115 6.36 -4.06 -14.43
N ALA A 116 7.21 -3.72 -15.41
CA ALA A 116 8.51 -3.11 -15.15
C ALA A 116 8.41 -1.67 -14.61
N ALA A 117 7.34 -0.95 -14.95
CA ALA A 117 7.07 0.42 -14.50
C ALA A 117 6.31 0.52 -13.17
N LEU A 118 6.05 -0.59 -12.47
CA LEU A 118 5.33 -0.56 -11.20
C LEU A 118 6.08 0.32 -10.17
N PRO A 119 5.40 1.30 -9.54
CA PRO A 119 6.05 2.10 -8.52
C PRO A 119 6.45 1.20 -7.37
N ILE A 120 7.69 1.32 -6.92
CA ILE A 120 8.25 0.52 -5.83
C ILE A 120 7.36 0.55 -4.58
N ALA A 121 6.75 1.71 -4.28
CA ALA A 121 5.83 1.85 -3.15
C ALA A 121 4.66 0.86 -3.21
N SER A 122 4.17 0.53 -4.40
CA SER A 122 3.10 -0.48 -4.58
C SER A 122 3.57 -1.89 -4.25
N LEU A 123 4.85 -2.22 -4.52
CA LEU A 123 5.43 -3.52 -4.17
C LEU A 123 5.60 -3.66 -2.65
N PHE A 124 6.06 -2.61 -1.97
CA PHE A 124 6.11 -2.57 -0.51
C PHE A 124 4.72 -2.71 0.10
N LEU A 125 3.74 -1.98 -0.45
CA LEU A 125 2.36 -2.06 0.00
C LEU A 125 1.78 -3.46 -0.19
N ALA A 126 1.94 -4.05 -1.38
CA ALA A 126 1.44 -5.38 -1.70
C ALA A 126 2.06 -6.45 -0.78
N ALA A 127 3.38 -6.40 -0.57
CA ALA A 127 4.07 -7.31 0.35
C ALA A 127 3.55 -7.16 1.80
N PHE A 128 3.36 -5.92 2.25
CA PHE A 128 2.87 -5.66 3.61
C PHE A 128 1.40 -6.07 3.80
N VAL A 129 0.54 -5.80 2.81
CA VAL A 129 -0.87 -6.23 2.83
C VAL A 129 -0.96 -7.75 2.79
N ALA A 130 -0.14 -8.42 1.97
CA ALA A 130 -0.07 -9.89 1.94
C ALA A 130 0.36 -10.46 3.30
N TYR A 131 1.38 -9.86 3.94
CA TYR A 131 1.78 -10.22 5.30
C TYR A 131 0.63 -10.06 6.30
N LEU A 132 -0.10 -8.93 6.25
CA LEU A 132 -1.25 -8.70 7.12
C LEU A 132 -2.38 -9.71 6.89
N VAL A 133 -2.52 -10.25 5.68
CA VAL A 133 -3.46 -11.33 5.36
C VAL A 133 -2.99 -12.67 5.94
N ILE A 134 -1.71 -12.99 5.85
CA ILE A 134 -1.17 -14.27 6.36
C ILE A 134 -1.26 -14.35 7.89
N VAL A 135 -0.96 -13.25 8.60
CA VAL A 135 -1.07 -13.15 10.07
C VAL A 135 -2.52 -13.34 10.59
N ILE A 136 -3.52 -13.42 9.70
CA ILE A 136 -4.94 -13.65 10.05
C ILE A 136 -5.20 -15.10 10.45
N GLU A 137 -4.53 -16.06 9.82
CA GLU A 137 -4.81 -17.49 10.02
C GLU A 137 -4.19 -18.01 11.34
N ASP A 138 -2.99 -17.54 11.70
CA ASP A 138 -2.25 -18.02 12.87
C ASP A 138 -2.52 -17.21 14.15
N GLY A 139 -3.78 -17.16 14.59
CA GLY A 139 -4.34 -16.29 15.64
C GLY A 139 -3.64 -16.19 17.00
N ASP A 140 -2.56 -16.93 17.26
CA ASP A 140 -1.74 -16.89 18.49
C ASP A 140 -0.36 -16.23 18.30
N THR A 141 0.01 -15.84 17.08
CA THR A 141 1.30 -15.19 16.81
C THR A 141 1.19 -13.68 16.98
N HIS A 142 1.91 -13.13 17.97
CA HIS A 142 2.09 -11.68 18.04
C HIS A 142 2.90 -11.22 16.82
N PRO A 143 2.34 -10.41 15.91
CA PRO A 143 3.07 -9.95 14.75
C PRO A 143 4.29 -9.15 15.19
N LEU A 144 5.45 -9.46 14.62
CA LEU A 144 6.74 -8.86 14.97
C LEU A 144 7.24 -9.17 16.39
N ALA A 145 6.77 -10.25 17.04
CA ALA A 145 7.43 -10.85 18.21
C ALA A 145 8.77 -11.54 17.85
N ALA A 146 9.48 -10.97 16.87
CA ALA A 146 10.78 -11.38 16.44
C ALA A 146 11.88 -10.70 17.27
N SER A 147 13.10 -11.16 17.08
CA SER A 147 14.30 -10.59 17.68
C SER A 147 14.41 -9.06 17.42
N VAL A 148 15.00 -8.32 18.36
CA VAL A 148 15.29 -6.88 18.24
C VAL A 148 15.90 -6.49 16.87
N PRO A 149 16.89 -7.21 16.32
CA PRO A 149 17.44 -6.87 15.00
C PRO A 149 16.42 -7.00 13.88
N LEU A 150 15.53 -8.02 13.90
CA LEU A 150 14.52 -8.19 12.84
C LEU A 150 13.49 -7.05 12.84
N ARG A 151 13.10 -6.57 14.02
CA ARG A 151 12.22 -5.40 14.12
C ARG A 151 12.88 -4.15 13.57
N LEU A 152 14.19 -3.98 13.82
CA LEU A 152 14.93 -2.83 13.33
C LEU A 152 15.06 -2.87 11.81
N THR A 153 15.40 -4.03 11.23
CA THR A 153 15.50 -4.18 9.77
C THR A 153 14.16 -3.91 9.09
N LEU A 154 13.05 -4.45 9.62
CA LEU A 154 11.71 -4.16 9.09
C LEU A 154 11.37 -2.67 9.11
N ARG A 155 11.70 -1.96 10.20
CA ARG A 155 11.43 -0.52 10.31
C ARG A 155 12.28 0.29 9.35
N LEU A 156 13.58 0.00 9.26
CA LEU A 156 14.49 0.73 8.37
C LEU A 156 14.13 0.53 6.91
N THR A 157 13.85 -0.72 6.51
CA THR A 157 13.44 -1.05 5.14
C THR A 157 12.07 -0.46 4.81
N ALA A 158 11.12 -0.42 5.75
CA ALA A 158 9.84 0.24 5.55
C ALA A 158 9.96 1.77 5.42
N VAL A 159 10.78 2.41 6.27
CA VAL A 159 11.07 3.86 6.17
C VAL A 159 11.75 4.17 4.85
N TYR A 160 12.72 3.35 4.43
CA TYR A 160 13.33 3.47 3.10
C TYR A 160 12.28 3.37 1.99
N GLY A 161 11.38 2.39 2.05
CA GLY A 161 10.30 2.23 1.08
C GLY A 161 9.35 3.45 1.04
N ALA A 162 9.05 4.05 2.19
CA ALA A 162 8.24 5.28 2.27
C ALA A 162 8.98 6.47 1.64
N LEU A 163 10.27 6.64 1.96
CA LEU A 163 11.11 7.67 1.36
C LEU A 163 11.24 7.48 -0.16
N ALA A 164 11.37 6.24 -0.63
CA ALA A 164 11.36 5.92 -2.05
C ALA A 164 10.02 6.28 -2.69
N GLY A 165 8.89 5.96 -2.04
CA GLY A 165 7.56 6.39 -2.50
C GLY A 165 7.45 7.91 -2.65
N VAL A 166 7.94 8.68 -1.69
CA VAL A 166 7.99 10.16 -1.75
C VAL A 166 8.91 10.65 -2.85
N ALA A 167 10.10 10.07 -2.98
CA ALA A 167 11.13 10.50 -3.92
C ALA A 167 10.71 10.27 -5.38
N PHE A 168 10.10 9.13 -5.68
CA PHE A 168 9.75 8.72 -7.03
C PHE A 168 8.30 9.06 -7.43
N MET A 169 7.56 9.79 -6.61
CA MET A 169 6.19 10.22 -6.93
C MET A 169 6.21 11.58 -7.64
N PRO A 170 6.00 11.64 -8.98
CA PRO A 170 6.15 12.88 -9.73
C PRO A 170 5.09 13.93 -9.36
N GLU A 171 3.88 13.51 -9.03
CA GLU A 171 2.77 14.40 -8.70
C GLU A 171 2.74 14.85 -7.23
N LEU A 172 3.70 14.41 -6.40
CA LEU A 172 3.68 14.73 -4.97
C LEU A 172 3.76 16.24 -4.73
N SER A 173 4.62 16.95 -5.46
CA SER A 173 4.81 18.40 -5.34
C SER A 173 3.50 19.14 -5.63
N ARG A 174 2.81 18.76 -6.70
CA ARG A 174 1.52 19.31 -7.10
C ARG A 174 0.45 19.02 -6.06
N ILE A 175 0.28 17.75 -5.68
CA ILE A 175 -0.73 17.31 -4.71
C ILE A 175 -0.54 18.05 -3.38
N ALA A 176 0.68 18.06 -2.85
CA ALA A 176 0.97 18.70 -1.57
C ALA A 176 0.74 20.21 -1.62
N GLY A 177 1.13 20.89 -2.70
CA GLY A 177 0.89 22.32 -2.88
C GLY A 177 -0.60 22.67 -2.95
N THR A 178 -1.39 21.86 -3.66
CA THR A 178 -2.85 22.10 -3.80
C THR A 178 -3.64 21.74 -2.55
N LEU A 179 -3.26 20.68 -1.83
CA LEU A 179 -4.03 20.20 -0.69
C LEU A 179 -3.84 21.08 0.55
N LEU A 180 -2.65 21.66 0.71
CA LEU A 180 -2.29 22.52 1.83
C LEU A 180 -2.47 24.01 1.51
N ASP A 181 -2.89 24.35 0.29
CA ASP A 181 -3.00 25.73 -0.23
C ASP A 181 -1.69 26.54 -0.04
N MET A 182 -0.55 25.85 -0.21
CA MET A 182 0.79 26.38 0.04
C MET A 182 1.68 26.17 -1.19
N PRO A 183 1.70 27.11 -2.15
CA PRO A 183 2.50 26.98 -3.37
C PRO A 183 4.01 26.95 -3.09
N ALA A 184 4.48 27.54 -1.99
CA ALA A 184 5.89 27.43 -1.59
C ALA A 184 6.29 25.99 -1.27
N LEU A 185 5.37 25.18 -0.74
CA LEU A 185 5.61 23.79 -0.37
C LEU A 185 5.83 22.90 -1.60
N SER A 186 5.11 23.17 -2.70
CA SER A 186 5.32 22.43 -3.95
C SER A 186 6.74 22.65 -4.51
N VAL A 187 7.24 23.88 -4.45
CA VAL A 187 8.59 24.25 -4.88
C VAL A 187 9.64 23.54 -4.03
N VAL A 188 9.50 23.57 -2.70
CA VAL A 188 10.44 22.90 -1.78
C VAL A 188 10.47 21.39 -2.03
N ILE A 189 9.30 20.75 -2.20
CA ILE A 189 9.22 19.32 -2.49
C ILE A 189 9.86 19.00 -3.84
N ALA A 190 9.55 19.77 -4.89
CA ALA A 190 10.11 19.57 -6.22
C ALA A 190 11.64 19.69 -6.23
N LEU A 191 12.20 20.59 -5.42
CA LEU A 191 13.64 20.72 -5.26
C LEU A 191 14.26 19.58 -4.43
N ALA A 192 13.57 19.11 -3.39
CA ALA A 192 14.08 18.07 -2.49
C ALA A 192 14.04 16.65 -3.08
N GLN A 193 13.04 16.36 -3.93
CA GLN A 193 12.86 15.04 -4.56
C GLN A 193 14.08 14.52 -5.32
N PRO A 194 14.75 15.27 -6.23
CA PRO A 194 15.92 14.76 -6.95
C PRO A 194 17.12 14.49 -6.02
N TYR A 195 17.30 15.27 -4.94
CA TYR A 195 18.34 14.97 -3.94
C TYR A 195 18.03 13.65 -3.23
N LEU A 196 16.77 13.44 -2.84
CA LEU A 196 16.35 12.22 -2.18
C LEU A 196 16.50 11.00 -3.10
N GLN A 197 16.15 11.11 -4.38
CA GLN A 197 16.39 10.07 -5.39
C GLN A 197 17.88 9.74 -5.51
N THR A 198 18.74 10.76 -5.54
CA THR A 198 20.20 10.57 -5.63
C THR A 198 20.74 9.82 -4.41
N VAL A 199 20.30 10.20 -3.21
CA VAL A 199 20.71 9.54 -1.95
C VAL A 199 20.22 8.09 -1.90
N LEU A 200 18.95 7.84 -2.27
CA LEU A 200 18.37 6.49 -2.25
C LEU A 200 18.99 5.57 -3.30
N THR A 201 19.37 6.10 -4.46
CA THR A 201 20.09 5.32 -5.49
C THR A 201 21.60 5.22 -5.22
N PHE A 202 22.08 5.73 -4.08
CA PHE A 202 23.51 5.83 -3.74
C PHE A 202 24.36 6.49 -4.85
N GLY A 203 23.78 7.44 -5.58
CA GLY A 203 24.42 8.11 -6.72
C GLY A 203 24.61 7.24 -7.96
N THR A 204 24.13 5.99 -7.97
CA THR A 204 24.27 5.08 -9.12
C THR A 204 23.28 5.37 -10.24
N GLY A 205 22.21 6.13 -9.96
CA GLY A 205 21.10 6.35 -10.89
C GLY A 205 20.27 5.08 -11.20
N SER A 206 20.59 3.95 -10.56
CA SER A 206 19.91 2.67 -10.74
C SER A 206 18.89 2.42 -9.63
N MET A 207 17.81 1.73 -9.98
CA MET A 207 16.80 1.24 -9.01
C MET A 207 17.21 -0.05 -8.29
N ALA A 208 18.34 -0.67 -8.68
CA ALA A 208 18.89 -1.87 -8.06
C ALA A 208 18.96 -1.82 -6.51
N PRO A 209 19.48 -0.76 -5.85
CA PRO A 209 19.50 -0.70 -4.39
C PRO A 209 18.11 -0.75 -3.78
N THR A 210 17.13 -0.09 -4.42
CA THR A 210 15.75 -0.06 -3.95
C THR A 210 15.09 -1.44 -4.04
N TYR A 211 15.34 -2.20 -5.11
CA TYR A 211 14.89 -3.59 -5.21
C TYR A 211 15.59 -4.51 -4.21
N ALA A 212 16.87 -4.29 -3.92
CA ALA A 212 17.57 -5.03 -2.87
C ALA A 212 16.93 -4.78 -1.50
N VAL A 213 16.60 -3.53 -1.18
CA VAL A 213 15.89 -3.19 0.07
C VAL A 213 14.50 -3.84 0.11
N LEU A 214 13.74 -3.82 -0.99
CA LEU A 214 12.46 -4.53 -1.09
C LEU A 214 12.63 -6.03 -0.81
N ALA A 215 13.63 -6.68 -1.41
CA ALA A 215 13.91 -8.10 -1.16
C ALA A 215 14.23 -8.36 0.30
N THR A 216 15.02 -7.49 0.95
CA THR A 216 15.31 -7.60 2.39
C THR A 216 14.06 -7.39 3.26
N PHE A 217 13.15 -6.50 2.86
CA PHE A 217 11.88 -6.29 3.55
C PHE A 217 11.01 -7.56 3.49
N ILE A 218 10.84 -8.13 2.30
CA ILE A 218 10.07 -9.37 2.10
C ILE A 218 10.70 -10.53 2.90
N ALA A 219 12.02 -10.68 2.83
CA ALA A 219 12.72 -11.71 3.58
C ALA A 219 12.57 -11.52 5.10
N ALA A 220 12.61 -10.29 5.59
CA ALA A 220 12.40 -9.99 7.00
C ALA A 220 10.95 -10.23 7.44
N LEU A 221 9.96 -9.94 6.58
CA LEU A 221 8.55 -10.27 6.84
C LEU A 221 8.37 -11.78 6.93
N ALA A 222 8.90 -12.53 5.95
CA ALA A 222 8.86 -13.99 5.95
C ALA A 222 9.56 -14.58 7.19
N ALA A 223 10.74 -14.07 7.55
CA ALA A 223 11.46 -14.50 8.74
C ALA A 223 10.68 -14.20 10.04
N SER A 224 9.88 -13.12 10.07
CA SER A 224 9.04 -12.81 11.22
C SER A 224 7.89 -13.80 11.45
N LEU A 225 7.53 -14.58 10.43
CA LEU A 225 6.52 -15.64 10.51
C LEU A 225 7.10 -16.97 11.04
N LEU A 226 8.42 -17.14 11.05
CA LEU A 226 9.03 -18.37 11.56
C LEU A 226 8.84 -18.48 13.08
N PRO A 227 8.53 -19.69 13.60
CA PRO A 227 8.50 -19.94 15.04
C PRO A 227 9.85 -19.59 15.64
N HIS A 228 9.92 -18.48 16.37
CA HIS A 228 11.12 -18.14 17.12
C HIS A 228 11.15 -19.07 18.33
N ALA A 229 12.15 -19.96 18.38
CA ALA A 229 12.42 -20.76 19.57
C ALA A 229 12.46 -19.80 20.77
N ALA A 230 11.48 -19.91 21.66
CA ALA A 230 11.38 -19.06 22.83
C ALA A 230 12.71 -19.14 23.56
N VAL A 231 13.45 -18.02 23.61
CA VAL A 231 14.57 -17.90 24.53
C VAL A 231 13.97 -18.17 25.91
N PRO A 232 14.46 -19.17 26.67
CA PRO A 232 13.92 -19.48 27.99
C PRO A 232 13.88 -18.18 28.77
N GLN A 233 12.68 -17.79 29.24
CA GLN A 233 12.58 -16.71 30.21
C GLN A 233 13.57 -17.04 31.33
N PRO A 234 14.52 -16.13 31.68
CA PRO A 234 15.32 -16.35 32.86
C PRO A 234 14.33 -16.52 34.00
N SER A 235 14.31 -17.72 34.58
CA SER A 235 13.42 -18.06 35.67
C SER A 235 13.54 -16.94 36.67
N ARG A 236 12.43 -16.23 36.91
CA ARG A 236 12.32 -15.41 38.12
C ARG A 236 12.56 -16.39 39.23
N SER A 237 13.76 -16.37 39.81
CA SER A 237 14.03 -17.04 41.06
C SER A 237 13.01 -16.47 42.02
N THR A 238 11.99 -17.26 42.31
CA THR A 238 11.16 -17.06 43.47
C THR A 238 12.12 -17.13 44.64
N ILE A 239 12.58 -15.96 45.08
CA ILE A 239 13.27 -15.77 46.34
C ILE A 239 12.28 -16.25 47.40
N MET A 240 12.39 -17.52 47.77
CA MET A 240 11.71 -18.09 48.92
C MET A 240 12.23 -17.32 50.14
N LEU A 241 11.43 -16.37 50.62
CA LEU A 241 11.61 -15.77 51.93
C LEU A 241 11.35 -16.86 52.98
N ARG A 242 12.44 -17.55 53.34
CA ARG A 242 12.52 -18.40 54.52
C ARG A 242 12.52 -17.50 55.76
N ARG A 243 11.33 -17.08 56.22
CA ARG A 243 11.11 -16.60 57.61
C ARG A 243 10.81 -17.84 58.45
N SER A 244 11.81 -18.51 59.01
CA SER A 244 12.48 -18.22 60.30
C SER A 244 11.49 -18.13 61.47
N ARG A 245 11.50 -19.20 62.28
CA ARG A 245 10.88 -19.35 63.60
C ARG A 245 10.97 -18.07 64.44
N ARG A 246 9.86 -17.71 65.08
CA ARG A 246 9.77 -17.56 66.54
C ARG A 246 8.33 -17.76 66.97
#